data_AF-A0A961S6D6-F1
#
_entry.id   AF-A0A961S6D6-F1
#
_cell.length_a   1.000
_cell.length_b   1.000
_cell.length_c   1.000
_cell.angle_alpha   90.00
_cell.angle_beta   90.00
_cell.angle_gamma   90.00
#
_symmetry.space_group_name_H-M   'P 1'
#
loop_
_entity.id
_entity.type
_entity.pdbx_description
1 polymer ?
#
loop_
_entity_poly.entity_id
_entity_poly.type
_entity_poly.pdbx_seq_one_letter_code
_entity_poly.pdbx_strand_id
1 'polypeptide(L)'
;NTATDIELYITRANPLHNMTGETPLPDPLFDPLQDIRVKAATATAYTVKAGEYIQIIDVDGRQMTDFQCFSMRKLDKGIENALDATVTRTLTGRALPTPGLPSKGFGFDFEPMVEVIRDTVGRHDAFATACNARYYDDLGYPGHVNCTENFNRALDPYGIARRKGWEALNFFYNTRMDGHDVIVADEAWSRPGDYVLLRALTDLVCVSSSCPDDIDPGNGWNPTDIHVRTYAAEHKISRAVAYRMTPDADPQMTRETAFHPRFSALTRNHTEYRGYWLPTRFNNDGPVEEYWACREKCVVMDLSPLRKFEVTGPDAEALLQYCMTRDMRKLSVGQVVYTAMCYPNGGMIDDGTVFRLGQNNFRWIGGDDYSGIWLREQAEKMGYQAWVRSSTDQMHNIAIQGPNSRELLKDIIWTAPAQPEIGELEWFRFAVGRIGGFEGIPLVVSRTGYTGELGYEIFCHPRDAVAVFDAVWEAGQKYGLRPMGLEALDMVRIEAGLIFANYEFDSETDPFEAGIGFTVPLKSKTD
;
A
#
# COMPACT_ATOMS: atom_id res chain seq x y z
N ASN A 1 -17.76 34.16 8.97
CA ASN A 1 -18.75 33.10 9.23
C ASN A 1 -18.00 31.82 9.48
N THR A 2 -17.80 31.53 10.77
CA THR A 2 -17.24 30.27 11.27
C THR A 2 -18.14 29.11 10.85
N ALA A 3 -17.55 28.06 10.28
CA ALA A 3 -18.28 26.86 9.88
C ALA A 3 -18.97 26.23 11.09
N THR A 4 -20.21 25.79 10.91
CA THR A 4 -20.98 25.04 11.90
C THR A 4 -21.03 23.58 11.46
N ASP A 5 -20.90 22.65 12.40
CA ASP A 5 -21.00 21.22 12.11
C ASP A 5 -22.37 20.86 11.52
N ILE A 6 -22.36 19.99 10.50
CA ILE A 6 -23.57 19.40 9.94
C ILE A 6 -23.69 17.99 10.52
N GLU A 7 -24.63 17.79 11.44
CA GLU A 7 -25.08 16.44 11.82
C GLU A 7 -26.10 15.93 10.81
N LEU A 8 -25.80 14.79 10.21
CA LEU A 8 -26.63 14.16 9.19
C LEU A 8 -27.24 12.87 9.75
N TYR A 9 -28.54 12.89 10.03
CA TYR A 9 -29.28 11.73 10.51
C TYR A 9 -29.88 10.98 9.32
N ILE A 10 -29.18 9.93 8.87
CA ILE A 10 -29.67 9.06 7.79
C ILE A 10 -30.56 7.99 8.41
N THR A 11 -31.87 8.12 8.21
CA THR A 11 -32.84 7.07 8.57
C THR A 11 -33.25 6.31 7.31
N ARG A 12 -32.87 5.04 7.19
CA ARG A 12 -33.31 4.21 6.06
C ARG A 12 -34.84 4.05 6.12
N ALA A 13 -35.52 4.44 5.04
CA ALA A 13 -36.99 4.35 4.93
C ALA A 13 -37.53 2.91 4.98
N ASN A 14 -36.66 1.90 4.83
CA ASN A 14 -37.02 0.49 4.91
C ASN A 14 -35.89 -0.30 5.58
N PRO A 15 -35.87 -0.45 6.92
CA PRO A 15 -34.81 -1.14 7.65
C PRO A 15 -34.78 -2.67 7.45
N LEU A 16 -35.69 -3.22 6.63
CA LEU A 16 -35.89 -4.65 6.49
C LEU A 16 -36.06 -5.04 5.02
N HIS A 17 -34.95 -5.09 4.30
CA HIS A 17 -34.76 -5.99 3.16
C HIS A 17 -33.29 -6.39 3.08
N ASN A 18 -32.84 -7.14 4.09
CA ASN A 18 -31.81 -8.19 3.95
C ASN A 18 -31.82 -9.18 5.13
N MET A 19 -32.96 -9.38 5.82
CA MET A 19 -33.06 -10.45 6.83
C MET A 19 -33.17 -11.88 6.23
N THR A 20 -32.94 -12.04 4.91
CA THR A 20 -32.74 -13.34 4.22
C THR A 20 -31.84 -13.27 2.97
N GLY A 21 -31.10 -12.17 2.76
CA GLY A 21 -30.30 -11.98 1.53
C GLY A 21 -28.81 -11.99 1.85
N GLU A 22 -28.17 -13.16 1.74
CA GLU A 22 -26.73 -13.33 1.87
C GLU A 22 -26.01 -12.26 1.05
N THR A 23 -25.23 -11.38 1.68
CA THR A 23 -24.28 -10.57 0.93
C THR A 23 -23.45 -11.53 0.10
N PRO A 24 -23.52 -11.46 -1.24
CA PRO A 24 -22.95 -12.49 -2.08
C PRO A 24 -21.45 -12.55 -1.80
N LEU A 25 -20.99 -13.73 -1.38
CA LEU A 25 -19.58 -13.95 -1.18
C LEU A 25 -18.84 -13.67 -2.50
N PRO A 26 -17.62 -13.12 -2.44
CA PRO A 26 -16.79 -13.04 -3.63
C PRO A 26 -16.60 -14.44 -4.24
N ASP A 27 -16.42 -14.48 -5.56
CA ASP A 27 -16.08 -15.73 -6.25
C ASP A 27 -14.86 -16.39 -5.57
N PRO A 28 -14.86 -17.72 -5.38
CA PRO A 28 -13.71 -18.43 -4.87
C PRO A 28 -12.45 -18.12 -5.70
N LEU A 29 -11.29 -18.00 -5.04
CA LEU A 29 -10.02 -17.79 -5.76
C LEU A 29 -9.71 -18.98 -6.69
N PHE A 30 -10.10 -20.18 -6.25
CA PHE A 30 -10.04 -21.47 -6.94
C PHE A 30 -11.15 -22.37 -6.37
N ASP A 31 -11.28 -23.60 -6.87
CA ASP A 31 -12.21 -24.57 -6.29
C ASP A 31 -11.83 -24.85 -4.81
N PRO A 32 -12.72 -24.58 -3.83
CA PRO A 32 -12.39 -24.74 -2.43
C PRO A 32 -12.37 -26.22 -2.02
N LEU A 33 -11.39 -26.60 -1.20
CA LEU A 33 -11.35 -27.92 -0.54
C LEU A 33 -12.39 -28.00 0.59
N GLN A 34 -12.59 -26.90 1.29
CA GLN A 34 -13.62 -26.69 2.31
C GLN A 34 -14.20 -25.30 2.12
N ASP A 35 -15.52 -25.17 2.26
CA ASP A 35 -16.28 -23.93 2.08
C ASP A 35 -17.25 -23.79 3.28
N ILE A 36 -16.82 -23.07 4.32
CA ILE A 36 -17.39 -23.14 5.67
C ILE A 36 -17.94 -21.76 6.06
N ARG A 37 -19.25 -21.70 6.33
CA ARG A 37 -19.89 -20.54 6.94
C ARG A 37 -19.82 -20.64 8.46
N VAL A 38 -19.10 -19.73 9.12
CA VAL A 38 -19.09 -19.65 10.60
C VAL A 38 -20.16 -18.65 11.01
N LYS A 39 -21.21 -19.14 11.66
CA LYS A 39 -22.34 -18.31 12.06
C LYS A 39 -21.95 -17.28 13.12
N ALA A 40 -22.60 -16.12 13.08
CA ALA A 40 -22.46 -15.07 14.09
C ALA A 40 -22.44 -15.66 15.50
N ALA A 41 -21.51 -15.20 16.34
CA ALA A 41 -21.34 -15.64 17.72
C ALA A 41 -21.02 -17.15 17.88
N THR A 42 -20.46 -17.81 16.87
CA THR A 42 -19.99 -19.21 16.94
C THR A 42 -18.53 -19.35 16.50
N ALA A 43 -17.98 -20.56 16.62
CA ALA A 43 -16.68 -20.90 16.07
C ALA A 43 -16.74 -22.26 15.39
N THR A 44 -15.90 -22.47 14.38
CA THR A 44 -15.76 -23.75 13.69
C THR A 44 -14.29 -24.13 13.60
N ALA A 45 -13.99 -25.39 13.93
CA ALA A 45 -12.67 -25.96 13.78
C ALA A 45 -12.59 -26.82 12.51
N TYR A 46 -11.45 -26.76 11.82
CA TYR A 46 -11.22 -27.41 10.53
C TYR A 46 -9.75 -27.81 10.41
N THR A 47 -9.44 -28.70 9.46
CA THR A 47 -8.06 -29.19 9.25
C THR A 47 -7.51 -28.67 7.93
N VAL A 48 -6.20 -28.45 7.89
CA VAL A 48 -5.48 -27.91 6.72
C VAL A 48 -4.11 -28.58 6.64
N LYS A 49 -3.70 -29.02 5.46
CA LYS A 49 -2.38 -29.66 5.25
C LYS A 49 -1.30 -28.61 4.99
N ALA A 50 -0.06 -28.98 5.25
CA ALA A 50 1.08 -28.15 4.91
C ALA A 50 1.07 -27.72 3.44
N GLY A 51 1.20 -26.42 3.19
CA GLY A 51 1.17 -25.80 1.86
C GLY A 51 -0.21 -25.36 1.38
N GLU A 52 -1.31 -25.86 1.95
CA GLU A 52 -2.66 -25.42 1.63
C GLU A 52 -2.92 -24.00 2.16
N TYR A 53 -3.92 -23.34 1.57
CA TYR A 53 -4.29 -21.98 1.92
C TYR A 53 -5.56 -21.93 2.76
N ILE A 54 -5.67 -20.91 3.60
CA ILE A 54 -6.83 -20.59 4.45
C ILE A 54 -7.24 -19.17 4.14
N GLN A 55 -8.44 -18.98 3.59
CA GLN A 55 -9.02 -17.67 3.37
C GLN A 55 -10.11 -17.43 4.41
N ILE A 56 -9.93 -16.43 5.26
CA ILE A 56 -10.93 -15.99 6.23
C ILE A 56 -11.53 -14.69 5.70
N ILE A 57 -12.84 -14.69 5.46
CA ILE A 57 -13.58 -13.65 4.75
C ILE A 57 -14.58 -13.03 5.71
N ASP A 58 -14.59 -11.71 5.79
CA ASP A 58 -15.69 -10.95 6.38
C ASP A 58 -16.85 -10.88 5.37
N VAL A 59 -18.01 -11.40 5.75
CA VAL A 59 -19.16 -11.52 4.84
C VAL A 59 -19.84 -10.19 4.63
N ASP A 60 -20.18 -9.52 5.74
CA ASP A 60 -21.07 -8.37 5.76
C ASP A 60 -20.32 -7.07 6.05
N GLY A 61 -19.00 -7.15 6.24
CA GLY A 61 -18.16 -6.04 6.66
C GLY A 61 -18.24 -5.81 8.16
N ARG A 62 -17.21 -5.15 8.68
CA ARG A 62 -17.05 -4.79 10.09
C ARG A 62 -17.08 -5.98 11.05
N GLN A 63 -17.05 -7.23 10.59
CA GLN A 63 -17.04 -8.40 11.46
C GLN A 63 -15.60 -8.77 11.82
N MET A 64 -15.36 -8.90 13.11
CA MET A 64 -14.08 -9.31 13.65
C MET A 64 -14.00 -10.83 13.81
N THR A 65 -12.80 -11.40 13.71
CA THR A 65 -12.58 -12.84 13.86
C THR A 65 -11.30 -13.16 14.60
N ASP A 66 -11.41 -14.05 15.59
CA ASP A 66 -10.25 -14.64 16.23
C ASP A 66 -9.84 -15.91 15.46
N PHE A 67 -8.55 -16.04 15.19
CA PHE A 67 -7.95 -17.23 14.58
C PHE A 67 -6.91 -17.89 15.48
N GLN A 68 -6.98 -19.22 15.59
CA GLN A 68 -6.03 -20.03 16.34
C GLN A 68 -5.76 -21.35 15.60
N CYS A 69 -4.55 -21.90 15.74
CA CYS A 69 -4.19 -23.17 15.12
C CYS A 69 -3.16 -23.98 15.93
N PHE A 70 -3.10 -25.28 15.66
CA PHE A 70 -2.27 -26.26 16.36
C PHE A 70 -1.65 -27.22 15.36
N SER A 71 -0.44 -27.66 15.63
CA SER A 71 0.21 -28.68 14.79
C SER A 71 -0.44 -30.04 15.03
N MET A 72 -1.01 -30.66 13.99
CA MET A 72 -1.64 -31.99 14.10
C MET A 72 -0.68 -33.02 14.68
N ARG A 73 0.56 -33.02 14.19
CA ARG A 73 1.63 -33.91 14.67
C ARG A 73 1.94 -33.74 16.18
N LYS A 74 1.74 -32.55 16.73
CA LYS A 74 1.92 -32.29 18.17
C LYS A 74 0.70 -32.74 18.97
N LEU A 75 -0.51 -32.49 18.45
CA LEU A 75 -1.75 -32.99 19.05
C LEU A 75 -1.75 -34.52 19.15
N ASP A 76 -1.27 -35.23 18.12
CA ASP A 76 -1.11 -36.70 18.13
C ASP A 76 -0.21 -37.20 19.28
N LYS A 77 0.64 -36.32 19.82
CA LYS A 77 1.55 -36.59 20.95
C LYS A 77 1.05 -36.01 22.28
N GLY A 78 -0.17 -35.46 22.31
CA GLY A 78 -0.73 -34.78 23.48
C GLY A 78 -0.05 -33.44 23.80
N ILE A 79 0.62 -32.82 22.82
CA ILE A 79 1.27 -31.51 22.97
C ILE A 79 0.35 -30.45 22.35
N GLU A 80 -0.28 -29.63 23.18
CA GLU A 80 -1.25 -28.61 22.77
C GLU A 80 -0.64 -27.20 22.60
N ASN A 81 0.56 -27.15 22.03
CA ASN A 81 1.21 -25.88 21.70
C ASN A 81 0.44 -25.22 20.55
N ALA A 82 -0.26 -24.14 20.89
CA ALA A 82 -1.04 -23.34 19.95
C ALA A 82 -0.14 -22.29 19.27
N LEU A 83 -0.66 -21.64 18.23
CA LEU A 83 -0.13 -20.37 17.74
C LEU A 83 -0.11 -19.35 18.89
N ASP A 84 1.01 -18.68 19.03
CA ASP A 84 1.32 -17.75 20.12
C ASP A 84 1.62 -16.37 19.53
N ALA A 85 0.79 -15.41 19.90
CA ALA A 85 0.86 -14.07 19.35
C ALA A 85 2.10 -13.34 19.89
N THR A 86 2.49 -13.62 21.13
CA THR A 86 3.66 -13.01 21.78
C THR A 86 4.97 -13.47 21.14
N VAL A 87 5.13 -14.77 20.89
CA VAL A 87 6.26 -15.32 20.14
C VAL A 87 6.27 -14.76 18.72
N THR A 88 5.10 -14.66 18.09
CA THR A 88 4.98 -14.08 16.75
C THR A 88 5.48 -12.63 16.71
N ARG A 89 5.03 -11.76 17.62
CA ARG A 89 5.50 -10.37 17.71
C ARG A 89 7.00 -10.29 18.02
N THR A 90 7.49 -11.16 18.91
CA THR A 90 8.90 -11.23 19.29
C THR A 90 9.80 -11.56 18.10
N LEU A 91 9.41 -12.55 17.29
CA LEU A 91 10.22 -13.01 16.16
C LEU A 91 10.11 -12.12 14.93
N THR A 92 8.95 -11.50 14.71
CA THR A 92 8.71 -10.64 13.56
C THR A 92 9.16 -9.20 13.79
N GLY A 93 9.29 -8.77 15.06
CA GLY A 93 9.53 -7.37 15.42
C GLY A 93 8.36 -6.47 15.01
N ARG A 94 7.16 -7.04 14.77
CA ARG A 94 5.95 -6.32 14.37
C ARG A 94 4.77 -6.68 15.26
N ALA A 95 3.81 -5.78 15.35
CA ALA A 95 2.57 -6.04 16.09
C ALA A 95 1.74 -7.19 15.49
N LEU A 96 1.87 -7.44 14.18
CA LEU A 96 1.16 -8.47 13.43
C LEU A 96 2.03 -9.00 12.28
N PRO A 97 1.93 -10.30 11.92
CA PRO A 97 2.47 -10.79 10.66
C PRO A 97 1.76 -10.14 9.45
N THR A 98 2.52 -9.73 8.44
CA THR A 98 2.00 -9.05 7.23
C THR A 98 2.61 -9.67 5.97
N PRO A 99 1.93 -9.62 4.79
CA PRO A 99 2.52 -10.10 3.55
C PRO A 99 3.91 -9.49 3.30
N GLY A 100 4.93 -10.32 3.10
CA GLY A 100 6.32 -9.88 2.94
C GLY A 100 7.30 -10.71 3.76
N LEU A 101 8.35 -10.06 4.27
CA LEU A 101 9.36 -10.72 5.13
C LEU A 101 8.82 -11.14 6.51
N PRO A 102 8.07 -10.30 7.25
CA PRO A 102 7.55 -10.65 8.58
C PRO A 102 6.18 -11.32 8.47
N SER A 103 6.02 -12.30 7.58
CA SER A 103 4.72 -12.87 7.22
C SER A 103 4.28 -14.06 8.09
N LYS A 104 5.13 -14.59 8.96
CA LYS A 104 4.87 -15.85 9.65
C LYS A 104 4.24 -15.65 11.02
N GLY A 105 3.22 -16.45 11.32
CA GLY A 105 2.74 -16.72 12.68
C GLY A 105 3.43 -17.95 13.26
N PHE A 106 3.75 -17.92 14.55
CA PHE A 106 4.56 -18.93 15.24
C PHE A 106 3.82 -19.53 16.42
N GLY A 107 4.12 -20.79 16.73
CA GLY A 107 3.66 -21.45 17.95
C GLY A 107 4.47 -21.06 19.18
N PHE A 108 3.97 -21.44 20.35
CA PHE A 108 4.63 -21.22 21.65
C PHE A 108 6.11 -21.68 21.68
N ASP A 109 6.45 -22.73 20.93
CA ASP A 109 7.80 -23.28 20.82
C ASP A 109 8.58 -22.78 19.59
N PHE A 110 8.20 -21.60 19.06
CA PHE A 110 8.86 -20.94 17.95
C PHE A 110 8.76 -21.70 16.61
N GLU A 111 7.91 -22.74 16.51
CA GLU A 111 7.61 -23.40 15.24
C GLU A 111 6.77 -22.48 14.33
N PRO A 112 7.15 -22.27 13.06
CA PRO A 112 6.33 -21.50 12.13
C PRO A 112 5.07 -22.29 11.75
N MET A 113 3.90 -21.69 11.97
CA MET A 113 2.59 -22.35 11.83
C MET A 113 1.89 -21.93 10.54
N VAL A 114 1.78 -20.62 10.31
CA VAL A 114 1.10 -20.03 9.16
C VAL A 114 1.93 -18.90 8.55
N GLU A 115 1.69 -18.59 7.28
CA GLU A 115 2.23 -17.43 6.59
C GLU A 115 1.10 -16.58 6.02
N VAL A 116 1.07 -15.28 6.30
CA VAL A 116 0.14 -14.33 5.69
C VAL A 116 0.58 -14.05 4.24
N ILE A 117 -0.27 -14.41 3.30
CA ILE A 117 -0.03 -14.29 1.85
C ILE A 117 -0.74 -13.07 1.29
N ARG A 118 -2.02 -12.89 1.65
CA ARG A 118 -2.78 -11.69 1.27
C ARG A 118 -3.51 -11.09 2.44
N ASP A 119 -3.67 -9.79 2.41
CA ASP A 119 -4.41 -9.01 3.39
C ASP A 119 -5.15 -7.90 2.64
N THR A 120 -6.49 -7.90 2.70
CA THR A 120 -7.30 -6.88 2.03
C THR A 120 -7.80 -5.77 2.96
N VAL A 121 -7.43 -5.81 4.24
CA VAL A 121 -7.92 -4.90 5.28
C VAL A 121 -6.78 -4.02 5.79
N GLY A 122 -5.60 -4.59 6.03
CA GLY A 122 -4.42 -3.86 6.53
C GLY A 122 -4.50 -3.49 8.00
N ARG A 123 -5.56 -3.92 8.71
CA ARG A 123 -5.84 -3.58 10.10
C ARG A 123 -6.36 -4.79 10.86
N HIS A 124 -5.54 -5.23 11.80
CA HIS A 124 -5.74 -6.41 12.63
C HIS A 124 -5.01 -6.18 13.94
N ASP A 125 -5.22 -7.07 14.91
CA ASP A 125 -4.38 -7.12 16.11
C ASP A 125 -3.91 -8.55 16.42
N ALA A 126 -2.84 -8.63 17.20
CA ALA A 126 -2.32 -9.90 17.71
C ALA A 126 -1.69 -9.65 19.07
N PHE A 127 -2.36 -8.90 19.95
CA PHE A 127 -1.90 -8.62 21.31
C PHE A 127 -2.98 -8.82 22.38
N ALA A 128 -4.25 -8.77 22.00
CA ALA A 128 -5.36 -9.12 22.88
C ALA A 128 -5.68 -10.62 22.80
N THR A 129 -6.28 -11.15 23.87
CA THR A 129 -6.88 -12.49 23.84
C THR A 129 -8.27 -12.42 23.22
N ALA A 130 -8.74 -13.54 22.66
CA ALA A 130 -10.14 -13.72 22.34
C ALA A 130 -11.02 -13.40 23.57
N CYS A 131 -12.18 -12.78 23.34
CA CYS A 131 -13.06 -12.39 24.44
C CYS A 131 -13.49 -13.62 25.27
N ASN A 132 -13.73 -13.40 26.57
CA ASN A 132 -14.04 -14.46 27.53
C ASN A 132 -15.15 -14.02 28.49
N ALA A 133 -15.72 -14.97 29.24
CA ALA A 133 -16.83 -14.69 30.15
C ALA A 133 -16.51 -13.57 31.16
N ARG A 134 -15.29 -13.56 31.72
CA ARG A 134 -14.89 -12.55 32.71
C ARG A 134 -14.90 -11.13 32.14
N TYR A 135 -14.44 -10.94 30.90
CA TYR A 135 -14.47 -9.63 30.23
C TYR A 135 -15.89 -9.04 30.25
N TYR A 136 -16.88 -9.84 29.85
CA TYR A 136 -18.28 -9.41 29.83
C TYR A 136 -18.89 -9.27 31.22
N ASP A 137 -18.62 -10.22 32.12
CA ASP A 137 -19.12 -10.20 33.49
C ASP A 137 -18.67 -8.93 34.23
N ASP A 138 -17.38 -8.56 34.11
CA ASP A 138 -16.78 -7.39 34.75
C ASP A 138 -17.31 -6.06 34.16
N LEU A 139 -17.79 -6.07 32.91
CA LEU A 139 -18.47 -4.94 32.26
C LEU A 139 -19.98 -4.89 32.55
N GLY A 140 -20.53 -5.87 33.26
CA GLY A 140 -21.95 -5.91 33.65
C GLY A 140 -22.85 -6.67 32.68
N TYR A 141 -22.29 -7.50 31.80
CA TYR A 141 -23.00 -8.33 30.82
C TYR A 141 -22.88 -9.83 31.14
N PRO A 142 -23.44 -10.31 32.27
CA PRO A 142 -23.26 -11.69 32.69
C PRO A 142 -23.91 -12.68 31.74
N GLY A 143 -23.18 -13.75 31.41
CA GLY A 143 -23.67 -14.82 30.53
C GLY A 143 -23.60 -14.49 29.04
N HIS A 144 -22.95 -13.39 28.66
CA HIS A 144 -22.71 -13.04 27.26
C HIS A 144 -21.90 -14.12 26.53
N VAL A 145 -22.27 -14.39 25.27
CA VAL A 145 -21.54 -15.32 24.41
C VAL A 145 -20.14 -14.78 24.17
N ASN A 146 -19.13 -15.65 24.12
CA ASN A 146 -17.75 -15.21 23.96
C ASN A 146 -16.93 -16.21 23.13
N CYS A 147 -15.90 -15.69 22.47
CA CYS A 147 -15.03 -16.45 21.58
C CYS A 147 -14.30 -17.58 22.31
N THR A 148 -13.92 -17.38 23.58
CA THR A 148 -13.23 -18.41 24.36
C THR A 148 -14.08 -19.66 24.54
N GLU A 149 -15.35 -19.52 24.94
CA GLU A 149 -16.25 -20.67 25.05
C GLU A 149 -16.64 -21.23 23.69
N ASN A 150 -16.72 -20.40 22.65
CA ASN A 150 -16.91 -20.86 21.28
C ASN A 150 -15.76 -21.76 20.82
N PHE A 151 -14.50 -21.34 21.05
CA PHE A 151 -13.30 -22.13 20.77
C PHE A 151 -13.28 -23.44 21.55
N ASN A 152 -13.56 -23.40 22.86
CA ASN A 152 -13.63 -24.61 23.69
C ASN A 152 -14.57 -25.65 23.07
N ARG A 153 -15.79 -25.25 22.69
CA ARG A 153 -16.77 -26.16 22.06
C ARG A 153 -16.32 -26.64 20.68
N ALA A 154 -15.75 -25.75 19.86
CA ALA A 154 -15.32 -26.09 18.51
C ALA A 154 -14.11 -27.05 18.49
N LEU A 155 -13.24 -26.96 19.49
CA LEU A 155 -12.02 -27.77 19.61
C LEU A 155 -12.21 -29.08 20.41
N ASP A 156 -13.31 -29.23 21.17
CA ASP A 156 -13.64 -30.46 21.91
C ASP A 156 -13.50 -31.75 21.05
N PRO A 157 -13.93 -31.81 19.77
CA PRO A 157 -13.78 -33.01 18.93
C PRO A 157 -12.32 -33.42 18.65
N TYR A 158 -11.37 -32.50 18.80
CA TYR A 158 -9.93 -32.74 18.61
C TYR A 158 -9.22 -33.08 19.92
N GLY A 159 -9.96 -33.20 21.04
CA GLY A 159 -9.41 -33.56 22.35
C GLY A 159 -8.55 -32.47 22.98
N ILE A 160 -8.61 -31.23 22.48
CA ILE A 160 -7.84 -30.09 23.00
C ILE A 160 -8.49 -29.61 24.30
N ALA A 161 -7.68 -29.43 25.34
CA ALA A 161 -8.17 -28.99 26.63
C ALA A 161 -8.78 -27.58 26.57
N ARG A 162 -9.94 -27.44 27.22
CA ARG A 162 -10.63 -26.15 27.37
C ARG A 162 -9.77 -25.15 28.15
N ARG A 163 -9.83 -23.87 27.76
CA ARG A 163 -9.10 -22.76 28.39
C ARG A 163 -10.04 -21.66 28.84
N LYS A 164 -9.62 -20.87 29.83
CA LYS A 164 -10.36 -19.69 30.33
C LYS A 164 -10.12 -18.42 29.49
N GLY A 165 -9.19 -18.50 28.55
CA GLY A 165 -8.86 -17.44 27.60
C GLY A 165 -7.93 -18.03 26.54
N TRP A 166 -8.03 -17.50 25.33
CA TRP A 166 -7.22 -17.92 24.19
C TRP A 166 -6.45 -16.73 23.65
N GLU A 167 -5.15 -16.89 23.44
CA GLU A 167 -4.45 -16.03 22.47
C GLU A 167 -4.99 -16.33 21.07
N ALA A 168 -4.95 -15.34 20.19
CA ALA A 168 -5.34 -15.50 18.80
C ALA A 168 -4.61 -14.46 17.93
N LEU A 169 -4.59 -14.71 16.62
CA LEU A 169 -4.45 -13.64 15.65
C LEU A 169 -5.86 -13.10 15.41
N ASN A 170 -6.08 -11.84 15.76
CA ASN A 170 -7.37 -11.20 15.75
C ASN A 170 -7.50 -10.42 14.44
N PHE A 171 -8.07 -11.05 13.42
CA PHE A 171 -8.21 -10.41 12.11
C PHE A 171 -9.41 -9.46 12.08
N PHE A 172 -9.25 -8.35 11.35
CA PHE A 172 -10.23 -7.29 11.12
C PHE A 172 -10.48 -6.37 12.31
N TYR A 173 -9.92 -6.70 13.48
CA TYR A 173 -9.94 -5.84 14.66
C TYR A 173 -9.24 -4.51 14.40
N ASN A 174 -9.93 -3.41 14.71
CA ASN A 174 -9.38 -2.06 14.71
C ASN A 174 -9.05 -1.61 16.15
N THR A 175 -8.24 -2.40 16.84
CA THR A 175 -7.72 -2.04 18.17
C THR A 175 -6.31 -1.46 18.07
N ARG A 176 -5.94 -0.54 18.95
CA ARG A 176 -4.59 0.06 19.04
C ARG A 176 -4.26 0.47 20.45
N MET A 177 -2.97 0.61 20.72
CA MET A 177 -2.49 1.39 21.87
C MET A 177 -2.34 2.84 21.42
N ASP A 178 -2.92 3.78 22.16
CA ASP A 178 -2.74 5.21 21.91
C ASP A 178 -1.46 5.75 22.59
N GLY A 179 -1.21 7.06 22.46
CA GLY A 179 -0.05 7.72 23.07
C GLY A 179 -0.09 7.81 24.61
N HIS A 180 -1.13 7.29 25.24
CA HIS A 180 -1.32 7.24 26.69
C HIS A 180 -1.29 5.81 27.24
N ASP A 181 -0.78 4.85 26.46
CA ASP A 181 -0.70 3.44 26.81
C ASP A 181 -2.08 2.78 27.04
N VAL A 182 -3.14 3.35 26.46
CA VAL A 182 -4.51 2.82 26.56
C VAL A 182 -4.84 2.00 25.33
N ILE A 183 -5.39 0.80 25.54
CA ILE A 183 -5.98 0.01 24.46
C ILE A 183 -7.33 0.65 24.10
N VAL A 184 -7.44 1.11 22.87
CA VAL A 184 -8.68 1.64 22.30
C VAL A 184 -9.17 0.74 21.18
N ALA A 185 -10.49 0.58 21.11
CA ALA A 185 -11.19 -0.15 20.05
C ALA A 185 -12.05 0.83 19.25
N ASP A 186 -12.22 0.53 17.97
CA ASP A 186 -12.99 1.31 17.03
C ASP A 186 -13.58 0.36 15.98
N GLU A 187 -14.48 0.84 15.13
CA GLU A 187 -15.16 0.00 14.14
C GLU A 187 -14.14 -0.66 13.20
N ALA A 188 -14.31 -1.96 12.96
CA ALA A 188 -13.48 -2.72 12.03
C ALA A 188 -13.52 -2.11 10.62
N TRP A 189 -12.36 -2.04 9.96
CA TRP A 189 -12.22 -1.45 8.62
C TRP A 189 -12.64 -2.37 7.48
N SER A 190 -12.88 -3.66 7.79
CA SER A 190 -13.25 -4.67 6.81
C SER A 190 -14.59 -4.34 6.15
N ARG A 191 -14.68 -4.64 4.86
CA ARG A 191 -15.87 -4.50 4.03
C ARG A 191 -16.39 -5.88 3.64
N PRO A 192 -17.64 -5.98 3.17
CA PRO A 192 -18.12 -7.22 2.59
C PRO A 192 -17.15 -7.82 1.57
N GLY A 193 -16.76 -9.07 1.78
CA GLY A 193 -15.83 -9.80 0.92
C GLY A 193 -14.34 -9.54 1.19
N ASP A 194 -13.99 -8.67 2.13
CA ASP A 194 -12.60 -8.53 2.57
C ASP A 194 -12.11 -9.81 3.24
N TYR A 195 -10.82 -10.09 3.11
CA TYR A 195 -10.23 -11.32 3.60
C TYR A 195 -8.77 -11.20 3.99
N VAL A 196 -8.35 -12.13 4.84
CA VAL A 196 -6.95 -12.53 4.97
C VAL A 196 -6.76 -13.91 4.36
N LEU A 197 -5.64 -14.09 3.66
CA LEU A 197 -5.24 -15.37 3.09
C LEU A 197 -3.94 -15.84 3.74
N LEU A 198 -4.03 -16.97 4.42
CA LEU A 198 -2.91 -17.63 5.07
C LEU A 198 -2.48 -18.85 4.26
N ARG A 199 -1.23 -19.27 4.44
CA ARG A 199 -0.71 -20.56 4.00
C ARG A 199 -0.26 -21.35 5.22
N ALA A 200 -0.71 -22.60 5.33
CA ALA A 200 -0.26 -23.51 6.37
C ALA A 200 1.21 -23.93 6.13
N LEU A 201 2.06 -23.83 7.15
CA LEU A 201 3.48 -24.21 7.07
C LEU A 201 3.75 -25.61 7.63
N THR A 202 2.77 -26.19 8.29
CA THR A 202 2.71 -27.58 8.76
C THR A 202 1.25 -28.05 8.63
N ASP A 203 1.00 -29.32 8.93
CA ASP A 203 -0.35 -29.86 9.09
C ASP A 203 -1.01 -29.28 10.35
N LEU A 204 -2.17 -28.64 10.19
CA LEU A 204 -2.85 -27.87 11.23
C LEU A 204 -4.28 -28.34 11.53
N VAL A 205 -4.64 -28.29 12.81
CA VAL A 205 -6.03 -28.05 13.24
C VAL A 205 -6.16 -26.54 13.45
N CYS A 206 -7.12 -25.92 12.78
CA CYS A 206 -7.42 -24.50 12.86
C CYS A 206 -8.79 -24.29 13.51
N VAL A 207 -9.00 -23.12 14.08
CA VAL A 207 -10.31 -22.64 14.53
C VAL A 207 -10.45 -21.15 14.24
N SER A 208 -11.63 -20.77 13.75
CA SER A 208 -12.01 -19.37 13.52
C SER A 208 -13.34 -19.09 14.23
N SER A 209 -13.42 -17.97 14.94
CA SER A 209 -14.67 -17.46 15.54
C SER A 209 -15.26 -16.37 14.66
N SER A 210 -16.58 -16.31 14.58
CA SER A 210 -17.24 -15.01 14.37
C SER A 210 -17.41 -14.39 15.76
N CYS A 211 -16.75 -13.26 15.99
CA CYS A 211 -16.77 -12.56 17.26
C CYS A 211 -18.21 -12.17 17.66
N PRO A 212 -18.69 -12.50 18.86
CA PRO A 212 -20.02 -12.16 19.33
C PRO A 212 -20.12 -10.75 19.90
N ASP A 213 -19.03 -9.98 19.94
CA ASP A 213 -18.97 -8.76 20.72
C ASP A 213 -19.87 -7.67 20.16
N ASP A 214 -20.88 -7.25 20.92
CA ASP A 214 -21.85 -6.24 20.55
C ASP A 214 -21.94 -5.09 21.58
N ILE A 215 -21.05 -5.10 22.57
CA ILE A 215 -20.99 -4.08 23.64
C ILE A 215 -19.94 -3.00 23.38
N ASP A 216 -19.21 -3.11 22.27
CA ASP A 216 -18.22 -2.14 21.80
C ASP A 216 -18.34 -1.94 20.28
N PRO A 217 -17.66 -0.92 19.69
CA PRO A 217 -17.83 -0.59 18.28
C PRO A 217 -17.17 -1.58 17.32
N GLY A 218 -16.39 -2.55 17.80
CA GLY A 218 -15.53 -3.39 16.98
C GLY A 218 -16.28 -4.12 15.87
N ASN A 219 -17.41 -4.78 16.19
CA ASN A 219 -18.28 -5.45 15.20
C ASN A 219 -19.32 -4.51 14.57
N GLY A 220 -19.12 -3.20 14.63
CA GLY A 220 -20.14 -2.21 14.27
C GLY A 220 -21.43 -2.36 15.08
N TRP A 221 -21.34 -2.84 16.32
CA TRP A 221 -22.47 -3.13 17.22
C TRP A 221 -23.44 -4.23 16.73
N ASN A 222 -23.09 -4.97 15.67
CA ASN A 222 -23.97 -5.97 15.08
C ASN A 222 -23.17 -7.17 14.54
N PRO A 223 -22.90 -8.19 15.38
CA PRO A 223 -22.20 -9.40 14.96
C PRO A 223 -22.89 -10.09 13.77
N THR A 224 -22.09 -10.46 12.77
CA THR A 224 -22.48 -11.13 11.53
C THR A 224 -21.64 -12.39 11.29
N ASP A 225 -21.90 -13.08 10.18
CA ASP A 225 -21.17 -14.31 9.86
C ASP A 225 -19.76 -13.98 9.33
N ILE A 226 -18.82 -14.92 9.50
CA ILE A 226 -17.61 -14.97 8.67
C ILE A 226 -17.67 -16.19 7.75
N HIS A 227 -16.78 -16.23 6.77
CA HIS A 227 -16.66 -17.36 5.88
C HIS A 227 -15.22 -17.83 5.76
N VAL A 228 -15.01 -19.14 5.77
CA VAL A 228 -13.68 -19.75 5.65
C VAL A 228 -13.65 -20.64 4.41
N ARG A 229 -12.68 -20.41 3.54
CA ARG A 229 -12.34 -21.28 2.41
C ARG A 229 -10.95 -21.84 2.57
N THR A 230 -10.73 -23.06 2.09
CA THR A 230 -9.38 -23.62 1.98
C THR A 230 -9.07 -23.99 0.54
N TYR A 231 -7.81 -23.85 0.12
CA TYR A 231 -7.38 -24.12 -1.26
C TYR A 231 -6.15 -25.03 -1.30
N ALA A 232 -6.07 -25.83 -2.36
CA ALA A 232 -4.96 -26.75 -2.57
C ALA A 232 -3.61 -26.04 -2.72
N ALA A 233 -2.55 -26.70 -2.26
CA ALA A 233 -1.18 -26.19 -2.26
C ALA A 233 -0.58 -25.98 -3.67
N GLU A 234 -1.19 -26.57 -4.71
CA GLU A 234 -0.75 -26.47 -6.10
C GLU A 234 -1.03 -25.10 -6.73
N HIS A 235 -1.96 -24.33 -6.17
CA HIS A 235 -2.27 -23.00 -6.64
C HIS A 235 -1.15 -22.02 -6.28
N LYS A 236 -0.66 -21.28 -7.28
CA LYS A 236 0.32 -20.22 -7.07
C LYS A 236 -0.39 -18.91 -6.77
N ILE A 237 -0.43 -18.53 -5.50
CA ILE A 237 -1.00 -17.26 -5.06
C ILE A 237 0.11 -16.28 -4.72
N SER A 238 0.15 -15.16 -5.44
CA SER A 238 1.08 -14.06 -5.18
C SER A 238 0.78 -13.37 -3.86
N ARG A 239 1.85 -12.90 -3.20
CA ARG A 239 1.72 -12.04 -2.03
C ARG A 239 1.16 -10.68 -2.45
N ALA A 240 0.22 -10.15 -1.69
CA ALA A 240 -0.40 -8.84 -1.97
C ALA A 240 -0.99 -8.23 -0.69
N VAL A 241 -1.02 -6.91 -0.63
CA VAL A 241 -1.87 -6.15 0.28
C VAL A 241 -2.89 -5.40 -0.59
N ALA A 242 -4.13 -5.27 -0.15
CA ALA A 242 -5.07 -4.44 -0.90
C ALA A 242 -4.73 -2.95 -0.73
N TYR A 243 -4.77 -2.25 -1.85
CA TYR A 243 -4.78 -0.80 -1.90
C TYR A 243 -6.15 -0.34 -2.39
N ARG A 244 -6.71 0.67 -1.73
CA ARG A 244 -7.93 1.35 -2.16
C ARG A 244 -7.59 2.78 -2.54
N MET A 245 -7.95 3.12 -3.78
CA MET A 245 -7.68 4.43 -4.34
C MET A 245 -8.44 5.55 -3.62
N THR A 246 -9.69 5.29 -3.25
CA THR A 246 -10.55 6.19 -2.48
C THR A 246 -11.26 5.39 -1.39
N PRO A 247 -11.85 6.06 -0.38
CA PRO A 247 -12.65 5.38 0.63
C PRO A 247 -13.75 4.49 0.05
N ASP A 248 -14.29 4.75 -1.14
CA ASP A 248 -15.36 3.93 -1.72
C ASP A 248 -14.87 2.97 -2.83
N ALA A 249 -13.57 2.95 -3.14
CA ALA A 249 -13.04 2.11 -4.20
C ALA A 249 -12.97 0.62 -3.80
N ASP A 250 -13.13 -0.25 -4.81
CA ASP A 250 -12.84 -1.67 -4.68
C ASP A 250 -11.35 -1.90 -4.36
N PRO A 251 -11.02 -2.93 -3.55
CA PRO A 251 -9.64 -3.26 -3.24
C PRO A 251 -8.90 -3.75 -4.48
N GLN A 252 -7.73 -3.17 -4.75
CA GLN A 252 -6.81 -3.65 -5.77
C GLN A 252 -5.59 -4.27 -5.11
N MET A 253 -5.26 -5.50 -5.49
CA MET A 253 -4.08 -6.18 -4.96
C MET A 253 -2.79 -5.47 -5.39
N THR A 254 -1.81 -5.38 -4.49
CA THR A 254 -0.46 -4.89 -4.80
C THR A 254 0.10 -5.59 -6.04
N ARG A 255 0.69 -4.79 -6.93
CA ARG A 255 1.28 -5.24 -8.20
C ARG A 255 2.79 -5.06 -8.19
N GLU A 256 3.44 -5.78 -9.08
CA GLU A 256 4.86 -5.61 -9.37
C GLU A 256 5.04 -4.53 -10.44
N THR A 257 6.10 -3.73 -10.32
CA THR A 257 6.50 -2.82 -11.41
C THR A 257 7.21 -3.62 -12.52
N ALA A 258 7.34 -3.03 -13.71
CA ALA A 258 8.13 -3.63 -14.79
C ALA A 258 9.64 -3.75 -14.47
N PHE A 259 10.14 -3.01 -13.48
CA PHE A 259 11.52 -3.11 -12.99
C PHE A 259 11.66 -4.11 -11.82
N HIS A 260 10.55 -4.56 -11.23
CA HIS A 260 10.54 -5.47 -10.09
C HIS A 260 11.40 -6.73 -10.29
N PRO A 261 11.41 -7.43 -11.46
CA PRO A 261 12.26 -8.61 -11.63
C PRO A 261 13.76 -8.35 -11.43
N ARG A 262 14.24 -7.12 -11.67
CA ARG A 262 15.64 -6.75 -11.45
C ARG A 262 15.93 -6.34 -10.02
N PHE A 263 15.07 -5.52 -9.42
CA PHE A 263 15.23 -5.14 -8.02
C PHE A 263 15.05 -6.32 -7.06
N SER A 264 14.08 -7.22 -7.32
CA SER A 264 13.86 -8.44 -6.52
C SER A 264 14.96 -9.48 -6.63
N ALA A 265 15.81 -9.39 -7.65
CA ALA A 265 17.03 -10.20 -7.71
C ALA A 265 18.10 -9.71 -6.73
N LEU A 266 18.04 -8.43 -6.30
CA LEU A 266 19.02 -7.77 -5.45
C LEU A 266 18.57 -7.68 -3.98
N THR A 267 17.27 -7.83 -3.69
CA THR A 267 16.74 -7.80 -2.33
C THR A 267 15.48 -8.62 -2.15
N ARG A 268 15.21 -9.00 -0.91
CA ARG A 268 13.91 -9.54 -0.48
C ARG A 268 13.13 -8.55 0.38
N ASN A 269 13.72 -7.40 0.74
CA ASN A 269 13.07 -6.39 1.57
C ASN A 269 12.21 -5.50 0.66
N HIS A 270 10.92 -5.81 0.60
CA HIS A 270 9.93 -5.00 -0.09
C HIS A 270 8.88 -4.52 0.89
N THR A 271 8.33 -3.35 0.61
CA THR A 271 7.12 -2.82 1.23
C THR A 271 6.08 -2.53 0.17
N GLU A 272 4.83 -2.54 0.58
CA GLU A 272 3.76 -1.98 -0.22
C GLU A 272 3.88 -0.46 -0.20
N TYR A 273 3.74 0.15 -1.38
CA TYR A 273 3.59 1.59 -1.56
C TYR A 273 2.54 1.86 -2.62
N ARG A 274 1.35 2.29 -2.17
CA ARG A 274 0.23 2.74 -3.03
C ARG A 274 -0.04 1.78 -4.20
N GLY A 275 -0.28 0.53 -3.90
CA GLY A 275 -0.59 -0.54 -4.84
C GLY A 275 0.61 -1.20 -5.52
N TYR A 276 1.85 -0.90 -5.12
CA TYR A 276 3.05 -1.51 -5.72
C TYR A 276 4.06 -2.04 -4.70
N TRP A 277 4.79 -3.11 -5.08
CA TRP A 277 5.93 -3.62 -4.33
C TRP A 277 7.19 -2.82 -4.63
N LEU A 278 7.75 -2.14 -3.62
CA LEU A 278 9.01 -1.38 -3.74
C LEU A 278 10.09 -1.86 -2.77
N PRO A 279 11.37 -1.85 -3.19
CA PRO A 279 12.51 -2.15 -2.31
C PRO A 279 12.64 -1.15 -1.15
N THR A 280 12.71 -1.62 0.09
CA THR A 280 13.01 -0.74 1.24
C THR A 280 14.51 -0.54 1.43
N ARG A 281 15.30 -1.61 1.19
CA ARG A 281 16.76 -1.64 1.29
C ARG A 281 17.33 -2.85 0.54
N PHE A 282 18.62 -2.83 0.27
CA PHE A 282 19.37 -3.90 -0.40
C PHE A 282 20.36 -4.57 0.55
N ASN A 283 20.38 -5.91 0.54
CA ASN A 283 21.04 -6.72 1.58
C ASN A 283 22.57 -6.63 1.59
N ASN A 284 23.19 -6.22 0.48
CA ASN A 284 24.65 -6.24 0.37
C ASN A 284 25.30 -5.16 1.21
N ASP A 285 24.78 -3.94 1.15
CA ASP A 285 25.43 -2.77 1.74
C ASP A 285 24.53 -2.04 2.78
N GLY A 286 23.21 -2.23 2.72
CA GLY A 286 22.25 -1.60 3.62
C GLY A 286 22.06 -0.09 3.38
N PRO A 287 21.10 0.54 4.08
CA PRO A 287 20.65 1.90 3.76
C PRO A 287 21.73 2.97 3.93
N VAL A 288 22.72 2.77 4.81
CA VAL A 288 23.82 3.74 5.03
C VAL A 288 24.78 3.79 3.85
N GLU A 289 25.13 2.64 3.26
CA GLU A 289 25.99 2.62 2.08
C GLU A 289 25.25 3.04 0.81
N GLU A 290 23.95 2.74 0.72
CA GLU A 290 23.08 3.27 -0.32
C GLU A 290 23.04 4.81 -0.29
N TYR A 291 22.94 5.39 0.91
CA TYR A 291 23.04 6.83 1.15
C TYR A 291 24.38 7.41 0.65
N TRP A 292 25.51 6.82 1.05
CA TRP A 292 26.84 7.29 0.61
C TRP A 292 27.04 7.12 -0.89
N ALA A 293 26.51 6.05 -1.49
CA ALA A 293 26.52 5.88 -2.93
C ALA A 293 25.72 6.98 -3.65
N CYS A 294 24.60 7.44 -3.07
CA CYS A 294 23.84 8.56 -3.63
C CYS A 294 24.65 9.86 -3.55
N ARG A 295 25.25 10.17 -2.41
CA ARG A 295 26.05 11.39 -2.19
C ARG A 295 27.35 11.44 -3.00
N GLU A 296 28.06 10.32 -3.11
CA GLU A 296 29.43 10.30 -3.63
C GLU A 296 29.58 9.69 -5.02
N LYS A 297 28.59 8.92 -5.49
CA LYS A 297 28.69 8.13 -6.74
C LYS A 297 27.42 8.30 -7.57
N CYS A 298 26.66 7.23 -7.76
CA CYS A 298 25.31 7.27 -8.30
C CYS A 298 24.50 6.06 -7.83
N VAL A 299 23.18 6.23 -7.82
CA VAL A 299 22.21 5.21 -7.44
C VAL A 299 21.11 5.06 -8.49
N VAL A 300 20.48 3.89 -8.51
CA VAL A 300 19.26 3.61 -9.27
C VAL A 300 18.13 3.19 -8.32
N MET A 301 16.95 3.79 -8.48
CA MET A 301 15.76 3.51 -7.66
C MET A 301 14.50 3.42 -8.54
N ASP A 302 13.52 2.61 -8.13
CA ASP A 302 12.24 2.47 -8.82
C ASP A 302 11.25 3.53 -8.34
N LEU A 303 10.83 4.41 -9.24
CA LEU A 303 9.81 5.44 -9.00
C LEU A 303 8.55 5.20 -9.85
N SER A 304 8.42 4.03 -10.47
CA SER A 304 7.26 3.65 -11.28
C SER A 304 5.92 3.88 -10.57
N PRO A 305 5.79 3.68 -9.24
CA PRO A 305 4.52 3.91 -8.54
C PRO A 305 4.05 5.36 -8.45
N LEU A 306 4.89 6.36 -8.74
CA LEU A 306 4.43 7.76 -8.81
C LEU A 306 3.30 7.87 -9.85
N ARG A 307 2.23 8.60 -9.51
CA ARG A 307 1.03 8.66 -10.33
C ARG A 307 1.21 9.63 -11.48
N LYS A 308 1.00 9.14 -12.70
CA LYS A 308 1.25 9.87 -13.94
C LYS A 308 -0.08 10.08 -14.64
N PHE A 309 -0.39 11.33 -14.97
CA PHE A 309 -1.61 11.70 -15.67
C PHE A 309 -1.29 12.56 -16.88
N GLU A 310 -1.62 12.09 -18.07
CA GLU A 310 -1.60 12.92 -19.27
C GLU A 310 -2.80 13.87 -19.24
N VAL A 311 -2.53 15.16 -19.36
CA VAL A 311 -3.52 16.23 -19.43
C VAL A 311 -3.44 16.87 -20.81
N THR A 312 -4.45 16.60 -21.64
CA THR A 312 -4.45 16.95 -23.06
C THR A 312 -5.68 17.75 -23.44
N GLY A 313 -5.60 18.54 -24.50
CA GLY A 313 -6.73 19.31 -25.04
C GLY A 313 -6.49 20.82 -25.02
N PRO A 314 -7.31 21.59 -25.75
CA PRO A 314 -7.14 23.04 -25.90
C PRO A 314 -7.15 23.79 -24.57
N ASP A 315 -7.86 23.29 -23.55
CA ASP A 315 -7.94 23.92 -22.23
C ASP A 315 -7.04 23.25 -21.18
N ALA A 316 -6.09 22.39 -21.58
CA ALA A 316 -5.20 21.67 -20.66
C ALA A 316 -4.34 22.62 -19.81
N GLU A 317 -3.81 23.70 -20.41
CA GLU A 317 -3.07 24.73 -19.67
C GLU A 317 -3.97 25.45 -18.67
N ALA A 318 -5.21 25.77 -19.06
CA ALA A 318 -6.17 26.47 -18.20
C ALA A 318 -6.59 25.59 -17.00
N LEU A 319 -6.85 24.30 -17.22
CA LEU A 319 -7.14 23.35 -16.15
C LEU A 319 -6.00 23.28 -15.14
N LEU A 320 -4.76 23.11 -15.61
CA LEU A 320 -3.59 23.04 -14.73
C LEU A 320 -3.28 24.39 -14.07
N GLN A 321 -3.50 25.50 -14.77
CA GLN A 321 -3.43 26.84 -14.18
C GLN A 321 -4.41 26.97 -13.02
N TYR A 322 -5.61 26.43 -13.13
CA TYR A 322 -6.60 26.48 -12.07
C TYR A 322 -6.25 25.56 -10.87
N CYS A 323 -5.78 24.34 -11.13
CA CYS A 323 -5.63 23.32 -10.08
C CYS A 323 -4.28 23.36 -9.35
N MET A 324 -3.24 23.91 -9.95
CA MET A 324 -1.88 23.90 -9.40
C MET A 324 -1.55 25.25 -8.75
N THR A 325 -0.64 25.29 -7.78
CA THR A 325 -0.24 26.57 -7.15
C THR A 325 0.65 27.42 -8.06
N ARG A 326 1.53 26.81 -8.85
CA ARG A 326 2.40 27.56 -9.78
C ARG A 326 1.66 28.09 -11.01
N ASP A 327 2.30 29.08 -11.65
CA ASP A 327 1.85 29.70 -12.89
C ASP A 327 2.25 28.86 -14.11
N MET A 328 1.30 28.07 -14.62
CA MET A 328 1.48 27.17 -15.77
C MET A 328 1.68 27.92 -17.08
N ARG A 329 1.17 29.14 -17.20
CA ARG A 329 1.34 30.00 -18.40
C ARG A 329 2.80 30.35 -18.67
N LYS A 330 3.63 30.38 -17.62
CA LYS A 330 5.07 30.66 -17.72
C LYS A 330 5.90 29.43 -18.07
N LEU A 331 5.32 28.24 -18.03
CA LEU A 331 6.03 27.00 -18.30
C LEU A 331 6.29 26.89 -19.81
N SER A 332 7.53 26.82 -20.26
CA SER A 332 7.82 26.62 -21.70
C SER A 332 7.70 25.15 -22.11
N VAL A 333 7.45 24.87 -23.39
CA VAL A 333 7.51 23.48 -23.90
C VAL A 333 8.92 22.92 -23.64
N GLY A 334 9.00 21.67 -23.16
CA GLY A 334 10.26 21.04 -22.74
C GLY A 334 10.64 21.32 -21.27
N GLN A 335 9.83 22.10 -20.55
CA GLN A 335 10.07 22.43 -19.15
C GLN A 335 9.27 21.52 -18.21
N VAL A 336 9.85 21.28 -17.04
CA VAL A 336 9.21 20.65 -15.87
C VAL A 336 9.09 21.71 -14.78
N VAL A 337 8.10 21.57 -13.90
CA VAL A 337 8.02 22.43 -12.72
C VAL A 337 7.46 21.69 -11.52
N TYR A 338 8.04 21.91 -10.35
CA TYR A 338 7.50 21.44 -9.08
C TYR A 338 6.42 22.40 -8.55
N THR A 339 5.29 21.85 -8.13
CA THR A 339 4.11 22.60 -7.68
C THR A 339 3.29 21.77 -6.69
N ALA A 340 2.43 22.45 -5.93
CA ALA A 340 1.39 21.79 -5.14
C ALA A 340 0.04 21.84 -5.88
N MET A 341 -0.84 20.92 -5.52
CA MET A 341 -2.27 20.91 -5.82
C MET A 341 -3.01 21.10 -4.49
N CYS A 342 -3.96 22.03 -4.45
CA CYS A 342 -4.65 22.39 -3.21
C CYS A 342 -6.17 22.34 -3.39
N TYR A 343 -6.86 22.08 -2.28
CA TYR A 343 -8.30 22.31 -2.16
C TYR A 343 -8.60 23.83 -2.12
N PRO A 344 -9.86 24.25 -2.33
CA PRO A 344 -10.24 25.66 -2.26
C PRO A 344 -9.97 26.35 -0.92
N ASN A 345 -9.85 25.58 0.17
CA ASN A 345 -9.51 26.09 1.51
C ASN A 345 -7.99 26.31 1.70
N GLY A 346 -7.15 25.92 0.72
CA GLY A 346 -5.69 26.03 0.77
C GLY A 346 -4.95 24.77 1.22
N GLY A 347 -5.65 23.80 1.82
CA GLY A 347 -5.07 22.53 2.23
C GLY A 347 -4.55 21.72 1.05
N MET A 348 -3.41 21.04 1.23
CA MET A 348 -2.74 20.31 0.16
C MET A 348 -3.46 19.01 -0.18
N ILE A 349 -3.68 18.78 -1.48
CA ILE A 349 -4.18 17.51 -2.04
C ILE A 349 -2.99 16.60 -2.34
N ASP A 350 -2.01 17.14 -3.05
CA ASP A 350 -0.82 16.42 -3.49
C ASP A 350 0.27 17.43 -3.87
N ASP A 351 1.50 16.96 -4.01
CA ASP A 351 2.62 17.71 -4.56
C ASP A 351 3.32 16.89 -5.65
N GLY A 352 4.05 17.57 -6.53
CA GLY A 352 4.64 16.87 -7.66
C GLY A 352 5.11 17.77 -8.78
N THR A 353 5.26 17.19 -9.95
CA THR A 353 5.82 17.85 -11.13
C THR A 353 4.87 17.90 -12.31
N VAL A 354 4.84 19.04 -12.99
CA VAL A 354 4.14 19.20 -14.27
C VAL A 354 5.17 19.28 -15.39
N PHE A 355 5.06 18.40 -16.37
CA PHE A 355 5.83 18.41 -17.61
C PHE A 355 4.99 19.09 -18.70
N ARG A 356 5.54 20.09 -19.40
CA ARG A 356 4.92 20.65 -20.62
C ARG A 356 5.48 19.97 -21.86
N LEU A 357 4.77 18.96 -22.34
CA LEU A 357 5.14 18.13 -23.49
C LEU A 357 4.87 18.82 -24.84
N GLY A 358 3.93 19.75 -24.86
CA GLY A 358 3.58 20.55 -26.04
C GLY A 358 2.69 21.72 -25.67
N GLN A 359 2.07 22.37 -26.66
CA GLN A 359 1.17 23.50 -26.41
C GLN A 359 -0.04 23.10 -25.57
N ASN A 360 -0.64 21.95 -25.91
CA ASN A 360 -1.89 21.42 -25.36
C ASN A 360 -1.71 20.01 -24.76
N ASN A 361 -0.48 19.70 -24.34
CA ASN A 361 -0.11 18.39 -23.83
C ASN A 361 0.80 18.56 -22.62
N PHE A 362 0.34 18.09 -21.48
CA PHE A 362 1.03 18.16 -20.21
C PHE A 362 0.98 16.79 -19.53
N ARG A 363 1.89 16.56 -18.59
CA ARG A 363 1.84 15.42 -17.69
C ARG A 363 1.99 15.88 -16.25
N TRP A 364 1.03 15.52 -15.41
CA TRP A 364 1.15 15.62 -13.95
C TRP A 364 1.77 14.34 -13.42
N ILE A 365 2.79 14.47 -12.56
CA ILE A 365 3.38 13.37 -11.82
C ILE A 365 3.33 13.72 -10.34
N GLY A 366 2.50 13.01 -9.59
CA GLY A 366 2.26 13.23 -8.15
C GLY A 366 2.30 11.94 -7.32
N GLY A 367 2.01 12.07 -6.04
CA GLY A 367 1.97 10.95 -5.09
C GLY A 367 0.65 10.20 -5.09
N ASP A 368 -0.47 10.85 -5.45
CA ASP A 368 -1.82 10.34 -5.20
C ASP A 368 -2.63 10.06 -6.49
N ASP A 369 -3.48 9.03 -6.44
CA ASP A 369 -4.42 8.74 -7.53
C ASP A 369 -5.56 9.76 -7.59
N TYR A 370 -5.93 10.31 -6.42
CA TYR A 370 -6.99 11.28 -6.28
C TYR A 370 -6.73 12.56 -7.09
N SER A 371 -5.46 12.93 -7.34
CA SER A 371 -5.13 14.05 -8.25
C SER A 371 -5.78 13.90 -9.62
N GLY A 372 -5.86 12.68 -10.16
CA GLY A 372 -6.51 12.42 -11.44
C GLY A 372 -8.04 12.52 -11.38
N ILE A 373 -8.64 12.19 -10.24
CA ILE A 373 -10.08 12.39 -10.00
C ILE A 373 -10.35 13.90 -9.92
N TRP A 374 -9.62 14.60 -9.06
CA TRP A 374 -9.75 16.04 -8.86
C TRP A 374 -9.63 16.84 -10.17
N LEU A 375 -8.61 16.56 -10.98
CA LEU A 375 -8.44 17.25 -12.27
C LEU A 375 -9.61 17.02 -13.23
N ARG A 376 -10.22 15.82 -13.23
CA ARG A 376 -11.40 15.53 -14.07
C ARG A 376 -12.64 16.27 -13.57
N GLU A 377 -12.86 16.27 -12.27
CA GLU A 377 -13.96 17.00 -11.65
C GLU A 377 -13.86 18.51 -11.90
N GLN A 378 -12.66 19.09 -11.78
CA GLN A 378 -12.47 20.52 -12.08
C GLN A 378 -12.63 20.82 -13.58
N ALA A 379 -12.18 19.92 -14.48
CA ALA A 379 -12.39 20.08 -15.91
C ALA A 379 -13.89 20.13 -16.27
N GLU A 380 -14.68 19.21 -15.71
CA GLU A 380 -16.14 19.17 -15.90
C GLU A 380 -16.82 20.41 -15.31
N LYS A 381 -16.51 20.73 -14.04
CA LYS A 381 -17.10 21.86 -13.32
C LYS A 381 -16.85 23.20 -14.01
N MET A 382 -15.67 23.39 -14.60
CA MET A 382 -15.28 24.62 -15.28
C MET A 382 -15.65 24.62 -16.77
N GLY A 383 -16.18 23.51 -17.29
CA GLY A 383 -16.52 23.36 -18.71
C GLY A 383 -15.31 23.35 -19.64
N TYR A 384 -14.14 22.95 -19.15
CA TYR A 384 -12.90 22.90 -19.93
C TYR A 384 -12.87 21.71 -20.89
N GLN A 385 -12.44 21.96 -22.13
CA GLN A 385 -12.08 20.92 -23.09
C GLN A 385 -10.67 20.38 -22.80
N ALA A 386 -10.55 19.67 -21.68
CA ALA A 386 -9.34 19.01 -21.22
C ALA A 386 -9.63 17.56 -20.81
N TRP A 387 -8.79 16.63 -21.25
CA TRP A 387 -8.89 15.20 -20.95
C TRP A 387 -7.71 14.77 -20.08
N VAL A 388 -8.02 14.18 -18.94
CA VAL A 388 -7.05 13.65 -17.97
C VAL A 388 -7.10 12.13 -18.02
N ARG A 389 -5.96 11.50 -18.33
CA ARG A 389 -5.83 10.04 -18.45
C ARG A 389 -4.67 9.55 -17.61
N SER A 390 -4.90 8.54 -16.77
CA SER A 390 -3.80 7.86 -16.07
C SER A 390 -2.88 7.20 -17.11
N SER A 391 -1.58 7.40 -16.93
CA SER A 391 -0.50 6.80 -17.72
C SER A 391 0.51 6.02 -16.88
N THR A 392 0.25 5.84 -15.57
CA THR A 392 1.14 5.15 -14.62
C THR A 392 1.54 3.76 -15.13
N ASP A 393 0.58 2.97 -15.61
CA ASP A 393 0.79 1.61 -16.10
C ASP A 393 1.51 1.58 -17.47
N GLN A 394 1.61 2.70 -18.19
CA GLN A 394 2.26 2.80 -19.50
C GLN A 394 3.63 3.49 -19.44
N MET A 395 3.97 4.12 -18.32
CA MET A 395 5.15 4.96 -18.18
C MET A 395 5.85 4.66 -16.85
N HIS A 396 6.65 3.61 -16.85
CA HIS A 396 7.44 3.24 -15.68
C HIS A 396 8.74 4.04 -15.66
N ASN A 397 9.26 4.34 -14.47
CA ASN A 397 10.48 5.13 -14.34
C ASN A 397 11.43 4.66 -13.25
N ILE A 398 12.71 4.83 -13.54
CA ILE A 398 13.80 4.73 -12.58
C ILE A 398 14.49 6.09 -12.44
N ALA A 399 14.88 6.43 -11.22
CA ALA A 399 15.67 7.62 -10.94
C ALA A 399 17.15 7.25 -10.81
N ILE A 400 18.01 7.96 -11.56
CA ILE A 400 19.47 7.84 -11.53
C ILE A 400 20.02 9.11 -10.87
N GLN A 401 20.44 8.99 -9.62
CA GLN A 401 20.75 10.15 -8.76
C GLN A 401 22.19 10.04 -8.23
N GLY A 402 22.86 11.16 -8.01
CA GLY A 402 24.24 11.27 -7.56
C GLY A 402 25.18 11.95 -8.58
N PRO A 403 26.37 12.40 -8.14
CA PRO A 403 27.30 13.20 -8.96
C PRO A 403 27.71 12.54 -10.28
N ASN A 404 27.76 11.21 -10.34
CA ASN A 404 28.16 10.48 -11.56
C ASN A 404 27.00 10.20 -12.53
N SER A 405 25.76 10.56 -12.19
CA SER A 405 24.57 10.27 -12.99
C SER A 405 24.63 10.86 -14.40
N ARG A 406 25.17 12.07 -14.56
CA ARG A 406 25.31 12.73 -15.87
C ARG A 406 26.24 11.98 -16.81
N GLU A 407 27.44 11.64 -16.35
CA GLU A 407 28.43 10.96 -17.20
C GLU A 407 27.96 9.55 -17.55
N LEU A 408 27.30 8.85 -16.62
CA LEU A 408 26.62 7.59 -16.89
C LEU A 408 25.62 7.73 -18.05
N LEU A 409 24.69 8.69 -17.96
CA LEU A 409 23.62 8.81 -18.93
C LEU A 409 24.08 9.34 -20.29
N LYS A 410 25.11 10.20 -20.33
CA LYS A 410 25.74 10.64 -21.59
C LYS A 410 26.29 9.46 -22.41
N ASP A 411 26.77 8.41 -21.75
CA ASP A 411 27.36 7.26 -22.45
C ASP A 411 26.32 6.38 -23.16
N ILE A 412 25.08 6.36 -22.67
CA ILE A 412 24.08 5.37 -23.11
C ILE A 412 22.86 5.97 -23.78
N ILE A 413 22.55 7.24 -23.53
CA ILE A 413 21.39 7.90 -24.13
C ILE A 413 21.82 8.73 -25.31
N TRP A 414 21.34 8.30 -26.47
CA TRP A 414 21.36 9.08 -27.69
C TRP A 414 20.13 9.99 -27.75
N THR A 415 20.31 11.25 -28.14
CA THR A 415 19.22 12.18 -28.44
C THR A 415 19.25 12.57 -29.91
N ALA A 416 18.08 12.87 -30.48
CA ALA A 416 18.01 13.35 -31.86
C ALA A 416 18.67 14.74 -31.97
N PRO A 417 19.20 15.14 -33.14
CA PRO A 417 19.86 16.45 -33.30
C PRO A 417 19.03 17.69 -32.93
N ALA A 418 17.69 17.55 -32.89
CA ALA A 418 16.76 18.60 -32.48
C ALA A 418 16.49 18.64 -30.96
N GLN A 419 17.12 17.76 -30.18
CA GLN A 419 17.00 17.64 -28.73
C GLN A 419 18.37 17.92 -28.10
N PRO A 420 18.42 18.55 -26.91
CA PRO A 420 19.68 18.73 -26.20
C PRO A 420 20.29 17.37 -25.85
N GLU A 421 21.62 17.29 -25.84
CA GLU A 421 22.30 16.13 -25.30
C GLU A 421 22.12 16.07 -23.76
N ILE A 422 22.28 14.90 -23.16
CA ILE A 422 22.07 14.73 -21.70
C ILE A 422 22.99 15.62 -20.86
N GLY A 423 24.21 15.89 -21.35
CA GLY A 423 25.16 16.79 -20.70
C GLY A 423 24.73 18.25 -20.70
N GLU A 424 23.87 18.63 -21.63
CA GLU A 424 23.39 20.01 -21.86
C GLU A 424 22.02 20.26 -21.22
N LEU A 425 21.33 19.19 -20.79
CA LEU A 425 20.00 19.29 -20.21
C LEU A 425 20.03 20.09 -18.90
N GLU A 426 19.37 21.26 -18.90
CA GLU A 426 19.26 22.12 -17.72
C GLU A 426 18.35 21.51 -16.64
N TRP A 427 18.47 22.01 -15.41
CA TRP A 427 17.61 21.58 -14.31
C TRP A 427 16.13 21.86 -14.61
N PHE A 428 15.22 20.95 -14.26
CA PHE A 428 13.80 21.05 -14.59
C PHE A 428 13.52 21.16 -16.11
N ARG A 429 14.33 20.48 -16.92
CA ARG A 429 14.06 20.19 -18.34
C ARG A 429 13.97 18.69 -18.58
N PHE A 430 13.37 18.31 -19.70
CA PHE A 430 13.39 16.94 -20.18
C PHE A 430 13.74 16.87 -21.68
N ALA A 431 14.24 15.71 -22.10
CA ALA A 431 14.52 15.39 -23.49
C ALA A 431 13.94 14.02 -23.84
N VAL A 432 13.61 13.83 -25.12
CA VAL A 432 13.28 12.50 -25.66
C VAL A 432 14.57 11.91 -26.22
N GLY A 433 14.90 10.70 -25.76
CA GLY A 433 16.13 10.01 -26.14
C GLY A 433 15.90 8.54 -26.43
N ARG A 434 16.99 7.82 -26.72
CA ARG A 434 17.01 6.39 -26.96
C ARG A 434 18.24 5.74 -26.37
N ILE A 435 18.11 4.52 -25.85
CA ILE A 435 19.25 3.62 -25.58
C ILE A 435 19.50 2.75 -26.81
N GLY A 436 20.75 2.68 -27.27
CA GLY A 436 21.11 1.90 -28.46
C GLY A 436 21.08 2.66 -29.79
N GLY A 437 21.09 4.01 -29.74
CA GLY A 437 21.19 4.87 -30.93
C GLY A 437 19.84 5.16 -31.60
N PHE A 438 19.88 5.47 -32.90
CA PHE A 438 18.71 5.99 -33.64
C PHE A 438 17.52 5.02 -33.65
N GLU A 439 17.72 3.71 -33.82
CA GLU A 439 16.65 2.70 -33.78
C GLU A 439 16.48 2.06 -32.39
N GLY A 440 17.07 2.68 -31.37
CA GLY A 440 17.11 2.19 -30.01
C GLY A 440 15.78 2.29 -29.25
N ILE A 441 15.82 1.85 -27.99
CA ILE A 441 14.67 1.86 -27.07
C ILE A 441 14.29 3.30 -26.75
N PRO A 442 13.05 3.75 -27.04
CA PRO A 442 12.61 5.13 -26.78
C PRO A 442 12.38 5.38 -25.30
N LEU A 443 12.77 6.57 -24.84
CA LEU A 443 12.64 7.00 -23.45
C LEU A 443 12.49 8.51 -23.34
N VAL A 444 11.98 8.95 -22.20
CA VAL A 444 11.99 10.37 -21.78
C VAL A 444 12.96 10.49 -20.61
N VAL A 445 13.87 11.46 -20.66
CA VAL A 445 14.80 11.76 -19.57
C VAL A 445 14.50 13.14 -19.04
N SER A 446 14.17 13.27 -17.75
CA SER A 446 14.12 14.57 -17.08
C SER A 446 15.31 14.75 -16.17
N ARG A 447 15.80 15.99 -16.06
CA ARG A 447 16.76 16.38 -15.02
C ARG A 447 15.99 16.83 -13.77
N THR A 448 15.38 15.85 -13.12
CA THR A 448 14.62 15.94 -11.87
C THR A 448 15.10 14.87 -10.90
N GLY A 449 14.69 14.98 -9.63
CA GLY A 449 15.09 14.04 -8.60
C GLY A 449 14.53 14.40 -7.23
N TYR A 450 14.53 13.41 -6.34
CA TYR A 450 13.98 13.51 -5.00
C TYR A 450 15.04 13.20 -3.91
N THR A 451 16.28 13.61 -4.15
CA THR A 451 17.45 13.26 -3.30
C THR A 451 18.30 14.47 -2.87
N GLY A 452 18.07 15.64 -3.46
CA GLY A 452 18.95 16.80 -3.34
C GLY A 452 20.24 16.72 -4.17
N GLU A 453 20.50 15.59 -4.84
CA GLU A 453 21.69 15.40 -5.67
C GLU A 453 21.45 15.80 -7.14
N LEU A 454 22.55 15.90 -7.90
CA LEU A 454 22.45 15.85 -9.36
C LEU A 454 21.80 14.52 -9.76
N GLY A 455 20.78 14.58 -10.61
CA GLY A 455 20.14 13.35 -11.06
C GLY A 455 19.17 13.55 -12.19
N TYR A 456 18.70 12.41 -12.67
CA TYR A 456 17.78 12.30 -13.78
C TYR A 456 16.75 11.20 -13.49
N GLU A 457 15.63 11.27 -14.18
CA GLU A 457 14.63 10.21 -14.21
C GLU A 457 14.45 9.73 -15.65
N ILE A 458 14.45 8.40 -15.83
CA ILE A 458 14.27 7.76 -17.12
C ILE A 458 12.89 7.12 -17.13
N PHE A 459 12.03 7.58 -18.02
CA PHE A 459 10.70 7.04 -18.23
C PHE A 459 10.68 6.19 -19.51
N CYS A 460 10.11 4.99 -19.43
CA CYS A 460 9.99 4.07 -20.55
C CYS A 460 8.68 3.27 -20.49
N HIS A 461 8.34 2.62 -21.61
CA HIS A 461 7.23 1.70 -21.64
C HIS A 461 7.58 0.42 -20.86
N PRO A 462 6.66 -0.19 -20.08
CA PRO A 462 6.90 -1.40 -19.29
C PRO A 462 7.62 -2.54 -20.04
N ARG A 463 7.23 -2.77 -21.29
CA ARG A 463 7.85 -3.76 -22.19
C ARG A 463 9.38 -3.65 -22.31
N ASP A 464 9.92 -2.44 -22.14
CA ASP A 464 11.34 -2.14 -22.33
C ASP A 464 12.08 -1.98 -20.99
N ALA A 465 11.37 -1.95 -19.86
CA ALA A 465 11.92 -1.62 -18.55
C ALA A 465 13.12 -2.49 -18.15
N VAL A 466 13.03 -3.80 -18.39
CA VAL A 466 14.14 -4.72 -18.10
C VAL A 466 15.39 -4.38 -18.91
N ALA A 467 15.24 -4.09 -20.21
CA ALA A 467 16.37 -3.74 -21.07
C ALA A 467 16.95 -2.36 -20.72
N VAL A 468 16.10 -1.39 -20.35
CA VAL A 468 16.53 -0.08 -19.86
C VAL A 468 17.33 -0.22 -18.56
N PHE A 469 16.84 -1.01 -17.61
CA PHE A 469 17.56 -1.28 -16.36
C PHE A 469 18.91 -1.92 -16.63
N ASP A 470 18.96 -2.96 -17.46
CA ASP A 470 20.20 -3.68 -17.76
C ASP A 470 21.24 -2.77 -18.40
N ALA A 471 20.84 -1.91 -19.35
CA ALA A 471 21.73 -0.95 -19.98
C ALA A 471 22.29 0.09 -18.99
N VAL A 472 21.42 0.64 -18.12
CA VAL A 472 21.84 1.56 -17.05
C VAL A 472 22.76 0.86 -16.06
N TRP A 473 22.42 -0.36 -15.68
CA TRP A 473 23.16 -1.15 -14.70
C TRP A 473 24.57 -1.49 -15.19
N GLU A 474 24.68 -1.99 -16.43
CA GLU A 474 25.95 -2.35 -17.06
C GLU A 474 26.85 -1.12 -17.23
N ALA A 475 26.35 -0.04 -17.84
CA ALA A 475 27.11 1.18 -18.02
C ALA A 475 27.46 1.86 -16.69
N GLY A 476 26.59 1.74 -15.69
CA GLY A 476 26.76 2.29 -14.36
C GLY A 476 27.86 1.64 -13.53
N GLN A 477 28.31 0.42 -13.86
CA GLN A 477 29.33 -0.28 -13.08
C GLN A 477 30.63 0.53 -12.98
N LYS A 478 31.08 1.15 -14.07
CA LYS A 478 32.30 2.00 -14.06
C LYS A 478 32.15 3.30 -13.28
N TYR A 479 30.91 3.71 -12.98
CA TYR A 479 30.56 4.90 -12.20
C TYR A 479 30.22 4.59 -10.74
N GLY A 480 30.30 3.32 -10.34
CA GLY A 480 29.98 2.87 -8.99
C GLY A 480 28.48 2.85 -8.68
N LEU A 481 27.63 2.64 -9.69
CA LEU A 481 26.17 2.58 -9.55
C LEU A 481 25.76 1.53 -8.51
N ARG A 482 24.91 1.93 -7.57
CA ARG A 482 24.29 1.05 -6.57
C ARG A 482 22.77 1.12 -6.63
N PRO A 483 22.04 0.07 -6.25
CA PRO A 483 20.60 0.18 -6.07
C PRO A 483 20.32 0.96 -4.76
N MET A 484 19.24 1.73 -4.69
CA MET A 484 18.84 2.45 -3.48
C MET A 484 17.37 2.22 -3.17
N GLY A 485 17.09 1.88 -1.91
CA GLY A 485 15.74 1.63 -1.39
C GLY A 485 15.15 2.83 -0.65
N LEU A 486 13.91 2.67 -0.20
CA LEU A 486 13.16 3.73 0.48
C LEU A 486 13.80 4.21 1.80
N GLU A 487 14.47 3.35 2.56
CA GLU A 487 15.11 3.74 3.84
C GLU A 487 16.24 4.77 3.61
N ALA A 488 17.05 4.57 2.56
CA ALA A 488 18.10 5.50 2.19
C ALA A 488 17.55 6.77 1.53
N LEU A 489 16.49 6.62 0.70
CA LEU A 489 15.78 7.74 0.10
C LEU A 489 15.24 8.70 1.16
N ASP A 490 14.65 8.16 2.23
CA ASP A 490 14.09 8.96 3.33
C ASP A 490 15.16 9.82 4.02
N MET A 491 16.37 9.30 4.23
CA MET A 491 17.48 10.08 4.76
C MET A 491 17.85 11.25 3.83
N VAL A 492 18.10 10.99 2.55
CA VAL A 492 18.59 12.03 1.63
C VAL A 492 17.52 13.09 1.31
N ARG A 493 16.23 12.70 1.25
CA ARG A 493 15.13 13.63 0.97
C ARG A 493 14.84 14.54 2.16
N ILE A 494 14.93 14.04 3.39
CA ILE A 494 14.79 14.85 4.61
C ILE A 494 15.92 15.88 4.67
N GLU A 495 17.17 15.47 4.45
CA GLU A 495 18.31 16.40 4.42
C GLU A 495 18.17 17.47 3.33
N ALA A 496 17.52 17.15 2.22
CA ALA A 496 17.23 18.08 1.13
C ALA A 496 15.99 18.97 1.37
N GLY A 497 15.23 18.74 2.45
CA GLY A 497 14.00 19.46 2.75
C GLY A 497 12.85 19.16 1.77
N LEU A 498 12.80 17.93 1.25
CA LEU A 498 11.74 17.48 0.34
C LEU A 498 10.61 16.80 1.10
N ILE A 499 9.40 17.32 0.93
CA ILE A 499 8.20 16.92 1.67
C ILE A 499 7.55 15.66 1.12
N PHE A 500 6.84 14.94 1.98
CA PHE A 500 6.13 13.70 1.68
C PHE A 500 4.73 13.72 2.32
N ALA A 501 3.71 13.31 1.55
CA ALA A 501 2.33 13.27 2.01
C ALA A 501 2.14 12.38 3.26
N ASN A 502 1.37 12.85 4.24
CA ASN A 502 1.14 12.27 5.56
C ASN A 502 2.35 12.30 6.53
N TYR A 503 3.46 12.94 6.14
CA TYR A 503 4.59 13.22 7.03
C TYR A 503 4.72 14.72 7.25
N GLU A 504 4.87 15.49 6.17
CA GLU A 504 5.01 16.96 6.24
C GLU A 504 3.76 17.72 5.81
N PHE A 505 2.81 17.08 5.13
CA PHE A 505 1.54 17.70 4.76
C PHE A 505 0.39 16.69 4.67
N ASP A 506 -0.82 17.21 4.83
CA ASP A 506 -2.09 16.55 4.59
C ASP A 506 -3.12 17.59 4.10
N SER A 507 -4.41 17.23 4.10
CA SER A 507 -5.50 18.12 3.70
C SER A 507 -5.74 19.31 4.63
N GLU A 508 -5.11 19.34 5.82
CA GLU A 508 -5.22 20.43 6.79
C GLU A 508 -4.00 21.35 6.76
N THR A 509 -2.94 20.96 6.04
CA THR A 509 -1.68 21.70 5.93
C THR A 509 -1.62 22.46 4.61
N ASP A 510 -1.32 23.75 4.64
CA ASP A 510 -1.11 24.55 3.43
C ASP A 510 0.36 24.51 2.92
N PRO A 511 0.66 24.95 1.68
CA PRO A 511 2.03 24.93 1.15
C PRO A 511 3.05 25.77 1.93
N PHE A 512 2.63 26.81 2.65
CA PHE A 512 3.53 27.62 3.48
C PHE A 512 3.88 26.88 4.78
N GLU A 513 2.90 26.24 5.40
CA GLU A 513 3.09 25.39 6.59
C GLU A 513 3.96 24.17 6.27
N ALA A 514 3.74 23.55 5.10
CA ALA A 514 4.57 22.45 4.58
C ALA A 514 5.97 22.89 4.12
N GLY A 515 6.33 24.18 4.17
CA GLY A 515 7.67 24.65 3.81
C GLY A 515 7.95 24.75 2.30
N ILE A 516 6.95 24.55 1.45
CA ILE A 516 7.04 24.69 -0.02
C ILE A 516 6.35 25.96 -0.55
N GLY A 517 6.24 27.00 0.26
CA GLY A 517 5.61 28.28 -0.10
C GLY A 517 6.23 28.97 -1.33
N PHE A 518 7.47 28.60 -1.70
CA PHE A 518 8.11 29.03 -2.96
C PHE A 518 7.37 28.53 -4.22
N THR A 519 6.44 27.58 -4.08
CA THR A 519 5.55 27.11 -5.17
C THR A 519 4.30 27.96 -5.34
N VAL A 520 4.02 28.92 -4.44
CA VAL A 520 2.79 29.74 -4.42
C VAL A 520 3.10 31.21 -4.77
N PRO A 521 3.18 31.59 -6.06
CA PRO A 521 3.58 32.93 -6.44
C PRO A 521 2.40 33.92 -6.44
N LEU A 522 1.83 34.22 -5.28
CA LEU A 522 0.64 35.08 -5.08
C LEU A 522 0.68 36.45 -5.79
N LYS A 523 1.89 36.99 -6.00
CA LYS A 523 2.07 38.28 -6.69
C LYS A 523 1.99 38.18 -8.21
N SER A 524 2.37 37.03 -8.76
CA SER A 524 2.59 36.85 -10.20
C SER A 524 1.60 35.91 -10.87
N LYS A 525 0.80 35.20 -10.05
CA LYS A 525 -0.38 34.44 -10.41
C LYS A 525 -1.52 34.99 -9.56
N THR A 526 -2.39 35.77 -10.18
CA THR A 526 -3.45 36.54 -9.49
C THR A 526 -4.83 35.91 -9.64
N ASP A 527 -4.95 34.93 -10.54
CA ASP A 527 -6.09 34.07 -10.78
C ASP A 527 -5.81 32.66 -10.23
#